data_AF-A0A950L7I4-F1
#
_entry.id   AF-A0A950L7I4-F1
#
_cell.length_a   1.000
_cell.length_b   1.000
_cell.length_c   1.000
_cell.angle_alpha   90.00
_cell.angle_beta   90.00
_cell.angle_gamma   90.00
#
_symmetry.space_group_name_H-M   'P 1'
#
loop_
_entity.id
_entity.type
_entity.pdbx_description
1 polymer ?
#
loop_
_entity_poly.entity_id
_entity_poly.type
_entity_poly.pdbx_seq_one_letter_code
_entity_poly.pdbx_strand_id
1 'polypeptide(L)' 'MIMFWVAVLAISVLLYVLLDGFDLGVGILFGMTRHDGRRATMLSAVSPVWDGNETWLVVTAVV' A
#
# COMPACT_ATOMS: atom_id res chain seq x y z
N MET A 1 19.19 -7.76 -20.87
CA MET A 1 18.78 -8.43 -19.62
C MET A 1 18.63 -7.47 -18.46
N ILE A 2 19.60 -6.57 -18.19
CA ILE A 2 19.53 -5.59 -17.09
C ILE A 2 18.27 -4.69 -17.17
N MET A 3 17.95 -4.18 -18.37
CA MET A 3 16.77 -3.31 -18.55
C MET A 3 15.44 -3.98 -18.19
N PHE A 4 15.35 -5.30 -18.31
CA PHE A 4 14.16 -6.05 -17.91
C PHE A 4 14.00 -5.99 -16.38
N TRP A 5 15.05 -6.29 -15.64
CA TRP A 5 15.03 -6.26 -14.17
C TRP A 5 14.80 -4.84 -13.61
N VAL A 6 15.40 -3.83 -14.24
CA VAL A 6 15.15 -2.42 -13.89
C VAL A 6 13.67 -2.07 -14.10
N ALA A 7 13.05 -2.52 -15.19
CA ALA A 7 11.64 -2.28 -15.43
C ALA A 7 10.74 -3.00 -14.40
N VAL A 8 11.06 -4.24 -14.03
CA VAL A 8 10.35 -4.99 -12.98
C VAL A 8 10.46 -4.25 -11.65
N LEU A 9 11.64 -3.84 -11.24
CA LEU A 9 11.85 -3.11 -9.98
C LEU A 9 11.12 -1.76 -9.97
N ALA A 10 11.18 -1.01 -11.08
CA ALA A 10 10.48 0.26 -11.21
C ALA A 10 8.95 0.10 -11.13
N ILE A 11 8.39 -0.95 -11.76
CA ILE A 11 6.96 -1.25 -11.68
C ILE A 11 6.57 -1.70 -10.26
N SER A 12 7.36 -2.56 -9.62
CA SER A 12 7.09 -3.01 -8.25
C SER A 12 7.09 -1.85 -7.25
N VAL A 13 8.07 -0.94 -7.34
CA VAL A 13 8.13 0.28 -6.53
C VAL A 13 6.93 1.19 -6.81
N LEU A 14 6.59 1.38 -8.08
CA LEU A 14 5.44 2.21 -8.48
C LEU A 14 4.14 1.65 -7.90
N LEU A 15 3.91 0.34 -8.01
CA LEU A 15 2.73 -0.33 -7.48
C LEU A 15 2.68 -0.23 -5.96
N TYR A 16 3.81 -0.43 -5.27
CA TYR A 16 3.90 -0.22 -3.83
C TYR A 16 3.49 1.20 -3.43
N VAL A 17 4.08 2.24 -4.04
CA VAL A 17 3.76 3.63 -3.70
C VAL A 17 2.29 3.98 -3.96
N LEU A 18 1.70 3.46 -5.03
CA LEU A 18 0.29 3.73 -5.36
C LEU A 18 -0.68 2.99 -4.46
N LEU A 19 -0.44 1.69 -4.23
CA LEU A 19 -1.36 0.81 -3.50
C LEU A 19 -1.21 0.98 -1.99
N ASP A 20 0.00 0.89 -1.46
CA ASP A 20 0.28 1.05 -0.03
C ASP A 20 0.15 2.52 0.41
N GLY A 21 0.39 3.47 -0.51
CA GLY A 21 0.15 4.89 -0.27
C GLY A 21 -1.31 5.22 0.08
N PHE A 22 -2.27 4.44 -0.42
CA PHE A 22 -3.68 4.53 -0.01
C PHE A 22 -3.86 4.06 1.45
N ASP A 23 -3.30 2.92 1.82
CA ASP A 23 -3.43 2.36 3.17
C ASP A 23 -2.79 3.28 4.22
N LEU A 24 -1.58 3.76 3.95
CA LEU A 24 -0.88 4.73 4.80
C LEU A 24 -1.65 6.06 4.89
N GLY A 25 -2.22 6.53 3.77
CA GLY A 25 -3.07 7.72 3.75
C GLY A 25 -4.32 7.56 4.63
N VAL A 26 -4.99 6.41 4.56
CA VAL A 26 -6.11 6.08 5.44
C VAL A 26 -5.65 5.97 6.90
N GLY A 27 -4.47 5.41 7.16
CA GLY A 27 -3.87 5.34 8.51
C GLY A 27 -3.62 6.73 9.12
N ILE A 28 -3.11 7.67 8.32
CA ILE A 28 -2.94 9.07 8.75
C ILE A 28 -4.30 9.71 9.07
N LEU A 29 -5.28 9.55 8.18
CA LEU A 29 -6.64 10.05 8.39
C LEU A 29 -7.34 9.40 9.60
N PHE A 30 -7.06 8.12 9.86
CA PHE A 30 -7.57 7.37 11.00
C PHE A 30 -7.12 7.99 12.33
N GLY A 31 -5.84 8.40 12.42
CA GLY A 31 -5.31 9.12 13.57
C GLY A 31 -5.91 10.52 13.76
N MET A 32 -6.30 11.18 12.67
CA MET A 32 -6.90 12.52 12.70
C MET A 32 -8.42 12.51 12.97
N THR A 33 -9.14 11.44 12.63
CA THR A 33 -10.58 11.33 12.90
C THR A 33 -10.85 10.99 14.36
N ARG A 34 -11.87 11.64 14.95
CA ARG A 34 -12.36 11.37 16.31
C ARG A 34 -13.70 10.64 16.34
N HIS A 35 -14.28 10.35 15.17
CA HIS A 35 -15.60 9.75 15.05
C HIS A 35 -15.48 8.23 14.83
N ASP A 36 -15.94 7.43 15.78
CA ASP A 36 -15.77 5.97 15.78
C ASP A 36 -16.46 5.30 14.58
N GLY A 37 -17.63 5.79 14.17
CA GLY A 37 -18.29 5.32 12.94
C GLY A 37 -17.45 5.50 11.67
N ARG A 38 -16.71 6.62 11.55
CA ARG A 38 -15.84 6.86 10.39
C ARG A 38 -14.57 6.01 10.46
N ARG A 39 -14.06 5.76 11.67
CA ARG A 39 -12.93 4.84 11.90
C ARG A 39 -13.26 3.42 11.47
N ALA A 40 -14.45 2.92 11.81
CA ALA A 40 -14.91 1.60 11.38
C ALA A 40 -14.98 1.51 9.84
N THR A 41 -15.52 2.54 9.17
CA THR A 41 -15.56 2.60 7.70
C THR A 41 -14.16 2.62 7.08
N MET A 42 -13.24 3.42 7.64
CA MET A 42 -11.84 3.49 7.18
C MET A 42 -11.15 2.13 7.28
N LEU A 43 -11.29 1.43 8.41
CA LEU A 43 -10.72 0.08 8.60
C LEU A 43 -11.32 -0.93 7.62
N SER A 44 -12.64 -0.89 7.41
CA SER A 44 -13.32 -1.80 6.48
C SER A 44 -12.89 -1.61 5.02
N ALA A 45 -12.46 -0.40 4.65
CA ALA A 45 -11.98 -0.10 3.30
C ALA A 45 -10.58 -0.63 3.02
N VAL A 46 -9.70 -0.66 4.04
CA VAL A 46 -8.29 -1.07 3.93
C VAL A 46 -8.08 -2.56 4.17
N SER A 47 -8.83 -3.14 5.12
CA SER A 47 -8.65 -4.54 5.55
C SER A 47 -8.57 -5.59 4.44
N PRO A 48 -9.32 -5.54 3.33
CA PRO A 48 -9.24 -6.58 2.30
C PRO A 48 -8.05 -6.45 1.34
N VAL A 49 -7.38 -5.30 1.30
CA VAL A 49 -6.32 -5.01 0.31
C VAL A 49 -4.93 -4.87 0.93
N TRP A 50 -4.85 -4.52 2.21
CA TRP A 50 -3.57 -4.24 2.88
C TRP A 50 -2.55 -5.37 2.78
N ASP A 51 -2.93 -6.61 3.09
CA ASP A 51 -2.02 -7.76 3.06
C ASP A 51 -1.44 -8.00 1.65
N GLY A 52 -2.22 -7.68 0.60
CA GLY A 52 -1.76 -7.73 -0.77
C GLY A 52 -0.75 -6.62 -1.10
N ASN A 53 -0.92 -5.44 -0.52
CA ASN A 53 -0.08 -4.28 -0.81
C ASN A 53 1.34 -4.44 -0.26
N GLU A 54 1.49 -5.05 0.93
CA GLU A 54 2.78 -5.39 1.53
C GLU A 54 3.62 -6.33 0.65
N THR A 55 2.98 -7.20 -0.16
CA THR A 55 3.70 -8.12 -1.03
C THR A 55 4.54 -7.41 -2.10
N TRP A 56 4.14 -6.22 -2.55
CA TRP A 56 4.92 -5.44 -3.52
C TRP A 56 6.25 -4.93 -2.96
N LEU A 57 6.30 -4.63 -1.67
CA LEU A 57 7.53 -4.28 -0.98
C LEU A 57 8.46 -5.50 -0.89
N VAL A 58 7.91 -6.68 -0.60
CA VAL A 58 8.68 -7.94 -0.58
C VAL A 58 9.25 -8.25 -1.97
N VAL A 59 8.45 -8.12 -3.03
CA VAL A 59 8.91 -8.31 -4.41
C VAL A 59 10.03 -7.33 -4.75
N THR A 60 9.87 -6.05 -4.39
CA THR A 60 10.89 -5.01 -4.61
C THR A 60 12.20 -5.31 -3.87
N ALA A 61 12.15 -5.89 -2.67
CA ALA A 61 13.34 -6.22 -1.90
C ALA A 61 14.09 -7.44 -2.43
N VAL A 62 13.40 -8.34 -3.13
CA VAL A 62 13.95 -9.60 -3.65
C VAL A 62 14.47 -9.46 -5.09
N VAL A 63 13.83 -8.62 -5.91
CA VAL A 63 14.22 -8.32 -7.30
C VAL A 63 15.40 -7.35 -7.33
#